data_AF-A0A4R1JAE5-F1
#
_entry.id   AF-A0A4R1JAE5-F1
#
_cell.length_a   1.000
_cell.length_b   1.000
_cell.length_c   1.000
_cell.angle_alpha   90.00
_cell.angle_beta   90.00
_cell.angle_gamma   90.00
#
_symmetry.space_group_name_H-M   'P 1'
#
loop_
_entity.id
_entity.type
_entity.pdbx_description
1 polymer ?
#
loop_
_entity_poly.entity_id
_entity_poly.type
_entity_poly.pdbx_seq_one_letter_code
_entity_poly.pdbx_strand_id
1 'polypeptide(L)'
;MARILVIFAHPAFHKSLSNRYLIDAIDTIQDVTIRDLYQHYPSGFIDTLAEQAILSQHDVLVLQHPLYWYSAPALLKEWMDLVLTRSYVYPDQENSTAKLTQMLQVVSCGGSLTSYQPDGYNRYTLRQFLLPFEQTAILCGMRYLPPFVIDGVHKHGDATRLRQFASRYRLLLEQIRDESLVIDESCHYLSHPEAEA
;
A
#
# COMPACT_ATOMS: atom_id res chain seq x y z
N MET A 1 16.60 -0.61 -11.87
CA MET A 1 16.09 -1.10 -10.58
C MET A 1 15.43 0.06 -9.87
N ALA A 2 14.12 -0.04 -9.66
CA ALA A 2 13.32 0.95 -8.97
C ALA A 2 13.55 0.86 -7.46
N ARG A 3 13.63 2.01 -6.80
CA ARG A 3 13.68 2.12 -5.33
C ARG A 3 12.26 2.25 -4.79
N ILE A 4 11.90 1.39 -3.86
CA ILE A 4 10.54 1.25 -3.34
C ILE A 4 10.47 1.83 -1.93
N LEU A 5 9.56 2.78 -1.70
CA LEU A 5 9.24 3.26 -0.35
C LEU A 5 7.94 2.64 0.12
N VAL A 6 8.00 1.86 1.20
CA VAL A 6 6.83 1.33 1.90
C VAL A 6 6.47 2.25 3.06
N ILE A 7 5.44 3.07 2.86
CA ILE A 7 4.79 3.81 3.94
C ILE A 7 3.88 2.83 4.67
N PHE A 8 4.31 2.39 5.84
CA PHE A 8 3.59 1.44 6.68
C PHE A 8 2.82 2.18 7.78
N ALA A 9 1.52 1.94 7.88
CA ALA A 9 0.66 2.58 8.86
C ALA A 9 -0.21 1.55 9.59
N HIS A 10 0.16 1.20 10.81
CA HIS A 10 -0.64 0.29 11.64
C HIS A 10 -0.59 0.68 13.13
N PRO A 11 -1.65 1.29 13.72
CA PRO A 11 -1.61 1.83 15.09
C PRO A 11 -1.37 0.77 16.17
N ALA A 12 -1.77 -0.49 15.92
CA ALA A 12 -1.56 -1.61 16.83
C ALA A 12 -0.68 -2.71 16.20
N PHE A 13 0.45 -2.35 15.56
CA PHE A 13 1.28 -3.31 14.82
C PHE A 13 1.72 -4.51 15.67
N HIS A 14 1.99 -4.31 16.96
CA HIS A 14 2.33 -5.38 17.90
C HIS A 14 1.27 -6.49 18.01
N LYS A 15 0.01 -6.23 17.61
CA LYS A 15 -1.10 -7.20 17.56
C LYS A 15 -1.39 -7.74 16.15
N SER A 16 -0.71 -7.24 15.12
CA SER A 16 -1.01 -7.55 13.72
C SER A 16 -0.19 -8.73 13.23
N LEU A 17 -0.76 -9.92 13.27
CA LEU A 17 -0.05 -11.12 12.79
C LEU A 17 0.20 -11.04 11.28
N SER A 18 -0.81 -10.67 10.49
CA SER A 18 -0.71 -10.59 9.03
C SER A 18 0.34 -9.59 8.55
N ASN A 19 0.32 -8.36 9.08
CA ASN A 19 1.31 -7.35 8.70
C ASN A 19 2.71 -7.70 9.20
N ARG A 20 2.86 -8.44 10.31
CA ARG A 20 4.17 -8.90 10.76
C ARG A 20 4.80 -9.85 9.74
N TYR A 21 4.05 -10.86 9.29
CA TYR A 21 4.50 -11.76 8.22
C TYR A 21 4.87 -11.02 6.93
N LEU A 22 4.11 -9.98 6.56
CA LEU A 22 4.42 -9.20 5.37
C LEU A 22 5.70 -8.37 5.52
N ILE A 23 5.82 -7.62 6.63
CA ILE A 23 6.99 -6.75 6.89
C ILE A 23 8.27 -7.60 7.00
N ASP A 24 8.22 -8.69 7.77
CA ASP A 24 9.35 -9.62 7.94
C ASP A 24 9.79 -10.27 6.62
N ALA A 25 8.94 -10.32 5.60
CA ALA A 25 9.29 -10.90 4.31
C ALA A 25 10.02 -9.93 3.38
N ILE A 26 9.88 -8.62 3.63
CA ILE A 26 10.39 -7.55 2.75
C ILE A 26 11.55 -6.76 3.36
N ASP A 27 11.78 -6.89 4.67
CA ASP A 27 12.84 -6.18 5.42
C ASP A 27 14.27 -6.41 4.90
N THR A 28 14.49 -7.53 4.22
CA THR A 28 15.78 -7.95 3.65
C THR A 28 15.89 -7.69 2.15
N ILE A 29 14.86 -7.13 1.50
CA ILE A 29 14.92 -6.84 0.07
C ILE A 29 15.74 -5.56 -0.13
N GLN A 30 16.82 -5.66 -0.92
CA GLN A 30 17.59 -4.48 -1.33
C GLN A 30 16.71 -3.49 -2.10
N ASP A 31 16.94 -2.19 -1.90
CA ASP A 31 16.21 -1.09 -2.55
C ASP A 31 14.71 -0.99 -2.15
N VAL A 32 14.33 -1.67 -1.06
CA VAL A 32 13.05 -1.48 -0.38
C VAL A 32 13.29 -0.80 0.96
N THR A 33 12.70 0.38 1.15
CA THR A 33 12.75 1.13 2.40
C THR A 33 11.41 1.05 3.11
N ILE A 34 11.36 0.55 4.35
CA ILE A 34 10.15 0.57 5.17
C ILE A 34 10.16 1.80 6.08
N ARG A 35 9.06 2.54 6.06
CA ARG A 35 8.84 3.71 6.91
C ARG A 35 7.55 3.52 7.70
N ASP A 36 7.67 3.04 8.94
CA ASP A 36 6.55 2.90 9.88
C ASP A 36 6.17 4.27 10.46
N LEU A 37 5.01 4.79 10.04
CA LEU A 37 4.52 6.11 10.46
C LEU A 37 4.23 6.18 11.96
N TYR A 38 3.69 5.12 12.57
CA TYR A 38 3.35 5.15 14.00
C TYR A 38 4.60 5.01 14.89
N GLN A 39 5.64 4.34 14.38
CA GLN A 39 6.94 4.32 15.05
C GLN A 39 7.66 5.67 14.95
N HIS A 40 7.62 6.33 13.79
CA HIS A 40 8.31 7.61 13.57
C HIS A 40 7.57 8.80 14.18
N TYR A 41 6.23 8.78 14.15
CA TYR A 41 5.37 9.87 14.61
C TYR A 41 4.40 9.40 15.70
N PRO A 42 4.89 8.97 16.88
CA PRO A 42 4.02 8.50 17.97
C PRO A 42 3.10 9.60 18.51
N SER A 43 3.45 10.86 18.32
CA SER A 43 2.66 12.05 18.66
C SER A 43 1.77 12.56 17.52
N GLY A 44 1.86 11.97 16.32
CA GLY A 44 1.11 12.38 15.13
C GLY A 44 1.68 13.58 14.37
N PHE A 45 2.72 14.26 14.87
CA PHE A 45 3.31 15.43 14.19
C PHE A 45 4.24 15.02 13.05
N ILE A 46 3.71 14.98 11.82
CA ILE A 46 4.46 14.63 10.61
C ILE A 46 5.40 15.78 10.18
N ASP A 47 6.67 15.45 9.94
CA ASP A 47 7.63 16.37 9.33
C ASP A 47 7.55 16.28 7.80
N THR A 48 6.77 17.17 7.19
CA THR A 48 6.56 17.20 5.74
C THR A 48 7.87 17.22 4.95
N LEU A 49 8.86 18.02 5.36
CA LEU A 49 10.09 18.18 4.60
C LEU A 49 10.96 16.92 4.67
N ALA A 50 11.01 16.28 5.84
CA ALA A 50 11.70 15.00 6.01
C ALA A 50 11.05 13.89 5.15
N GLU A 51 9.71 13.82 5.12
CA GLU A 51 8.99 12.85 4.29
C GLU A 51 9.22 13.08 2.79
N GLN A 52 9.16 14.34 2.33
CA GLN A 52 9.43 14.69 0.93
C GLN A 52 10.89 14.41 0.53
N ALA A 53 11.84 14.65 1.43
CA ALA A 53 13.24 14.31 1.18
C ALA A 53 13.44 12.80 0.98
N ILE A 54 12.72 11.97 1.75
CA ILE A 54 12.74 10.51 1.58
C ILE A 54 12.03 10.10 0.29
N LEU A 55 10.84 10.65 0.00
CA LEU A 55 10.11 10.36 -1.24
C LEU A 55 10.95 10.66 -2.49
N SER A 56 11.76 11.73 -2.47
CA SER A 56 12.61 12.11 -3.60
C SER A 56 13.67 11.06 -3.98
N GLN A 57 13.95 10.13 -3.06
CA GLN A 57 14.91 9.04 -3.22
C GLN A 57 14.27 7.75 -3.71
N HIS A 58 12.97 7.75 -4.01
CA HIS A 58 12.23 6.56 -4.40
C HIS A 58 11.44 6.78 -5.68
N ASP A 59 11.17 5.69 -6.36
CA ASP A 59 10.53 5.66 -7.68
C ASP A 59 9.14 5.02 -7.59
N VAL A 60 8.89 4.20 -6.56
CA VAL A 60 7.60 3.53 -6.29
C VAL A 60 7.15 3.78 -4.86
N LEU A 61 5.89 4.17 -4.69
CA LEU A 61 5.24 4.37 -3.39
C LEU A 61 4.32 3.19 -3.06
N VAL A 62 4.57 2.51 -1.95
CA VAL A 62 3.71 1.46 -1.41
C VAL A 62 3.03 1.98 -0.14
N LEU A 63 1.70 1.97 -0.12
CA LEU A 63 0.91 2.30 1.06
C LEU A 63 0.43 0.99 1.70
N GLN A 64 1.04 0.59 2.82
CA GLN A 64 0.66 -0.64 3.53
C GLN A 64 -0.10 -0.31 4.81
N HIS A 65 -1.35 -0.79 4.90
CA HIS A 65 -2.21 -0.50 6.05
C HIS A 65 -3.35 -1.54 6.24
N PRO A 66 -3.93 -1.65 7.44
CA PRO A 66 -5.21 -2.31 7.60
C PRO A 66 -6.35 -1.46 7.03
N LEU A 67 -7.41 -2.12 6.57
CA LEU A 67 -8.65 -1.46 6.17
C LEU A 67 -9.46 -1.12 7.44
N TYR A 68 -9.46 0.15 7.83
CA TYR A 68 -10.22 0.67 8.96
C TYR A 68 -11.37 1.51 8.46
N TRP A 69 -12.59 1.12 8.82
CA TRP A 69 -13.81 1.81 8.40
C TRP A 69 -13.83 2.13 6.91
N TYR A 70 -13.54 1.12 6.10
CA TYR A 70 -13.51 1.22 4.64
C TYR A 70 -12.48 2.21 4.08
N SER A 71 -11.45 2.53 4.87
CA SER A 71 -10.35 3.43 4.49
C SER A 71 -9.04 3.04 5.19
N ALA A 72 -8.07 3.96 5.23
CA ALA A 72 -6.80 3.83 5.93
C ALA A 72 -6.88 4.34 7.38
N PRO A 73 -5.91 3.98 8.26
CA PRO A 73 -5.73 4.63 9.54
C PRO A 73 -5.50 6.15 9.37
N ALA A 74 -6.00 6.95 10.32
CA ALA A 74 -6.00 8.41 10.22
C ALA A 74 -4.62 9.02 9.94
N LEU A 75 -3.56 8.52 10.60
CA LEU A 75 -2.20 9.01 10.39
C LEU A 75 -1.69 8.85 8.96
N LEU A 76 -2.12 7.82 8.23
CA LEU A 76 -1.78 7.68 6.81
C LEU A 76 -2.47 8.75 5.97
N LYS A 77 -3.74 9.05 6.27
CA LYS A 77 -4.47 10.11 5.57
C LYS A 77 -3.86 11.49 5.84
N GLU A 78 -3.48 11.75 7.09
CA GLU A 78 -2.77 12.98 7.47
C GLU A 78 -1.43 13.10 6.76
N TRP A 79 -0.66 12.00 6.69
CA TRP A 79 0.58 11.96 5.91
C TRP A 79 0.33 12.29 4.43
N MET A 80 -0.70 11.70 3.81
CA MET A 80 -1.03 12.03 2.42
C MET A 80 -1.36 13.51 2.24
N ASP A 81 -2.15 14.10 3.15
CA ASP A 81 -2.58 15.50 3.08
C ASP A 81 -1.43 16.50 3.25
N LEU A 82 -0.47 16.18 4.13
CA LEU A 82 0.65 17.06 4.44
C LEU A 82 1.84 16.88 3.49
N VAL A 83 2.05 15.67 2.96
CA VAL A 83 3.27 15.32 2.22
C VAL A 83 3.06 15.41 0.71
N LEU A 84 1.92 14.95 0.19
CA LEU A 84 1.59 14.93 -1.24
C LEU A 84 1.05 16.30 -1.70
N THR A 85 1.81 17.36 -1.43
CA THR A 85 1.42 18.74 -1.73
C THR A 85 1.47 19.04 -3.21
N ARG A 86 0.65 20.00 -3.66
CA ARG A 86 0.62 20.46 -5.05
C ARG A 86 2.00 20.87 -5.57
N SER A 87 2.77 21.61 -4.77
CA SER A 87 4.12 22.06 -5.13
C SER A 87 5.14 20.93 -5.27
N TYR A 88 4.84 19.73 -4.78
CA TYR A 88 5.79 18.62 -4.73
C TYR A 88 5.50 17.52 -5.76
N VAL A 89 4.23 17.10 -5.89
CA VAL A 89 3.87 15.89 -6.67
C VAL A 89 3.14 16.16 -7.98
N TYR A 90 2.69 17.39 -8.24
CA TYR A 90 1.84 17.66 -9.41
C TYR A 90 2.70 17.89 -10.66
N PRO A 91 2.57 17.11 -11.74
CA PRO A 91 3.47 17.19 -12.90
C PRO A 91 3.45 18.53 -13.63
N ASP A 92 2.38 19.33 -13.49
CA ASP A 92 2.20 20.64 -14.14
C ASP A 92 2.89 21.79 -13.40
N GLN A 93 3.51 21.54 -12.24
CA GLN A 93 4.15 22.56 -11.42
C GLN A 93 5.65 22.63 -11.67
N GLU A 94 6.17 23.85 -11.87
CA GLU A 94 7.58 24.12 -12.21
C GLU A 94 8.57 23.59 -11.16
N ASN A 95 8.14 23.47 -9.89
CA ASN A 95 8.94 22.98 -8.77
C ASN A 95 8.59 21.54 -8.35
N SER A 96 7.81 20.81 -9.14
CA SER A 96 7.50 19.41 -8.87
C SER A 96 8.78 18.57 -8.93
N THR A 97 9.08 17.85 -7.85
CA THR A 97 10.34 17.11 -7.71
C THR A 97 10.16 15.63 -7.36
N ALA A 98 8.91 15.18 -7.16
CA ALA A 98 8.61 13.78 -6.93
C ALA A 98 8.98 12.94 -8.16
N LYS A 99 9.74 11.85 -7.93
CA LYS A 99 10.14 10.89 -8.97
C LYS A 99 9.22 9.67 -9.03
N LEU A 100 8.10 9.72 -8.30
CA LEU A 100 7.21 8.59 -8.14
C LEU A 100 6.51 8.29 -9.46
N THR A 101 6.63 7.05 -9.91
CA THR A 101 6.04 6.56 -11.16
C THR A 101 4.87 5.63 -10.92
N GLN A 102 4.85 4.94 -9.78
CA GLN A 102 3.86 3.93 -9.45
C GLN A 102 3.42 4.06 -7.99
N MET A 103 2.14 3.75 -7.76
CA MET A 103 1.60 3.57 -6.42
C MET A 103 0.95 2.20 -6.28
N LEU A 104 1.31 1.48 -5.23
CA LEU A 104 0.71 0.21 -4.83
C LEU A 104 0.05 0.35 -3.47
N GLN A 105 -1.13 -0.23 -3.30
CA GLN A 105 -1.71 -0.44 -1.98
C GLN A 105 -1.56 -1.89 -1.52
N VAL A 106 -1.19 -2.05 -0.25
CA VAL A 106 -1.11 -3.35 0.44
C VAL A 106 -2.07 -3.31 1.62
N VAL A 107 -3.22 -3.95 1.46
CA VAL A 107 -4.36 -3.81 2.38
C VAL A 107 -4.64 -5.12 3.10
N SER A 108 -4.74 -5.06 4.43
CA SER A 108 -5.27 -6.18 5.21
C SER A 108 -6.70 -5.90 5.65
N CYS A 109 -7.65 -6.80 5.36
CA CYS A 109 -9.06 -6.63 5.71
C CYS A 109 -9.61 -7.84 6.48
N GLY A 110 -10.53 -7.54 7.40
CA GLY A 110 -11.11 -8.52 8.32
C GLY A 110 -11.99 -9.55 7.64
N GLY A 111 -12.89 -9.10 6.76
CA GLY A 111 -13.77 -9.96 5.97
C GLY A 111 -13.04 -10.64 4.81
N SER A 112 -13.60 -11.73 4.30
CA SER A 112 -13.11 -12.35 3.06
C SER A 112 -13.45 -11.49 1.84
N LEU A 113 -12.76 -11.68 0.72
CA LEU A 113 -13.10 -11.00 -0.54
C LEU A 113 -14.55 -11.24 -0.98
N THR A 114 -15.14 -12.40 -0.69
CA THR A 114 -16.56 -12.68 -0.96
C THR A 114 -17.53 -11.77 -0.20
N SER A 115 -17.08 -11.11 0.87
CA SER A 115 -17.89 -10.10 1.57
C SER A 115 -17.88 -8.75 0.84
N TYR A 116 -16.92 -8.52 -0.06
CA TYR A 116 -16.72 -7.27 -0.81
C TYR A 116 -17.16 -7.47 -2.26
N GLN A 117 -18.47 -7.61 -2.48
CA GLN A 117 -19.10 -7.78 -3.78
C GLN A 117 -20.51 -7.13 -3.75
N PRO A 118 -21.14 -6.84 -4.90
CA PRO A 118 -22.46 -6.18 -4.94
C PRO A 118 -23.56 -6.89 -4.13
N ASP A 119 -23.54 -8.21 -4.14
CA ASP A 119 -24.45 -9.10 -3.38
C ASP A 119 -23.86 -9.53 -2.01
N GLY A 120 -22.61 -9.17 -1.73
CA GLY A 120 -21.92 -9.45 -0.48
C GLY A 120 -22.28 -8.49 0.65
N TYR A 121 -21.84 -8.81 1.87
CA TYR A 121 -22.16 -8.04 3.08
C TYR A 121 -21.79 -6.55 2.99
N ASN A 122 -20.62 -6.24 2.41
CA ASN A 122 -20.12 -4.87 2.28
C ASN A 122 -20.67 -4.14 1.04
N ARG A 123 -21.47 -4.80 0.19
CA ARG A 123 -22.21 -4.25 -0.97
C ARG A 123 -21.38 -3.63 -2.09
N TYR A 124 -20.07 -3.52 -1.91
CA TYR A 124 -19.13 -2.94 -2.85
C TYR A 124 -17.85 -3.77 -2.84
N THR A 125 -17.18 -3.75 -3.98
CA THR A 125 -15.88 -4.39 -4.15
C THR A 125 -14.84 -3.68 -3.31
N LEU A 126 -13.79 -4.40 -2.90
CA LEU A 126 -12.77 -3.77 -2.06
C LEU A 126 -12.10 -2.62 -2.83
N ARG A 127 -11.89 -2.78 -4.15
CA ARG A 127 -11.35 -1.73 -5.02
C ARG A 127 -12.23 -0.48 -5.06
N GLN A 128 -13.56 -0.61 -5.00
CA GLN A 128 -14.46 0.55 -4.91
C GLN A 128 -14.22 1.40 -3.66
N PHE A 129 -13.89 0.78 -2.52
CA PHE A 129 -13.51 1.52 -1.31
C PHE A 129 -12.13 2.18 -1.42
N LEU A 130 -11.27 1.74 -2.35
CA LEU A 130 -9.92 2.26 -2.54
C LEU A 130 -9.83 3.34 -3.63
N LEU A 131 -10.93 3.67 -4.31
CA LEU A 131 -10.99 4.70 -5.36
C LEU A 131 -10.39 6.06 -4.95
N PRO A 132 -10.57 6.58 -3.73
CA PRO A 132 -9.94 7.85 -3.34
C PRO A 132 -8.41 7.82 -3.42
N PHE A 133 -7.79 6.67 -3.15
CA PHE A 133 -6.35 6.50 -3.23
C PHE A 133 -5.88 6.32 -4.67
N GLU A 134 -6.62 5.54 -5.47
CA GLU A 134 -6.38 5.43 -6.91
C GLU A 134 -6.44 6.80 -7.59
N GLN A 135 -7.44 7.61 -7.26
CA GLN A 135 -7.56 8.98 -7.76
C GLN A 135 -6.41 9.87 -7.28
N THR A 136 -5.93 9.70 -6.05
CA THR A 136 -4.76 10.42 -5.52
C THR A 136 -3.51 10.06 -6.34
N ALA A 137 -3.29 8.78 -6.64
CA ALA A 137 -2.15 8.36 -7.47
C ALA A 137 -2.18 9.01 -8.85
N ILE A 138 -3.33 8.96 -9.53
CA ILE A 138 -3.53 9.57 -10.85
C ILE A 138 -3.26 11.07 -10.81
N LEU A 139 -3.78 11.76 -9.79
CA LEU A 139 -3.57 13.20 -9.61
C LEU A 139 -2.10 13.56 -9.41
N CYS A 140 -1.33 12.70 -8.76
CA CYS A 140 0.11 12.83 -8.56
C CYS A 140 0.94 12.32 -9.76
N GLY A 141 0.31 11.98 -10.90
CA GLY A 141 1.00 11.47 -12.09
C GLY A 141 1.52 10.03 -11.97
N MET A 142 1.12 9.29 -10.94
CA MET A 142 1.53 7.89 -10.72
C MET A 142 0.58 6.91 -11.42
N ARG A 143 1.13 5.81 -11.93
CA ARG A 143 0.33 4.63 -12.31
C ARG A 143 -0.12 3.90 -11.04
N TYR A 144 -1.42 3.80 -10.82
CA TYR A 144 -1.97 2.97 -9.75
C TYR A 144 -1.92 1.49 -10.14
N LEU A 145 -1.28 0.65 -9.33
CA LEU A 145 -1.24 -0.81 -9.52
C LEU A 145 -2.45 -1.46 -8.84
N PRO A 146 -2.95 -2.61 -9.34
CA PRO A 146 -3.98 -3.35 -8.61
C PRO A 146 -3.52 -3.65 -7.18
N PRO A 147 -4.38 -3.50 -6.16
CA PRO A 147 -3.95 -3.63 -4.78
C PRO A 147 -3.55 -5.07 -4.44
N PHE A 148 -2.58 -5.22 -3.54
CA PHE A 148 -2.28 -6.48 -2.87
C PHE A 148 -3.13 -6.59 -1.61
N VAL A 149 -3.97 -7.62 -1.52
CA VAL A 149 -4.96 -7.76 -0.45
C VAL A 149 -4.71 -9.02 0.37
N ILE A 150 -4.70 -8.88 1.69
CA ILE A 150 -4.84 -9.99 2.63
C ILE A 150 -6.24 -9.91 3.22
N ASP A 151 -7.12 -10.80 2.78
CA ASP A 151 -8.49 -10.90 3.26
C ASP A 151 -8.64 -11.93 4.39
N GLY A 152 -9.75 -11.81 5.12
CA GLY A 152 -10.12 -12.80 6.14
C GLY A 152 -9.23 -12.79 7.38
N VAL A 153 -8.55 -11.68 7.71
CA VAL A 153 -7.59 -11.65 8.84
C VAL A 153 -8.24 -11.94 10.20
N HIS A 154 -9.58 -11.83 10.32
CA HIS A 154 -10.30 -12.25 11.52
C HIS A 154 -10.21 -13.75 11.80
N LYS A 155 -9.97 -14.58 10.78
CA LYS A 155 -9.81 -16.04 10.90
C LYS A 155 -8.41 -16.42 11.37
N HIS A 156 -7.91 -15.72 12.40
CA HIS A 156 -6.58 -15.87 13.00
C HIS A 156 -6.10 -17.34 12.99
N GLY A 157 -4.86 -17.58 12.56
CA GLY A 157 -4.16 -18.83 12.87
C GLY A 157 -3.71 -19.70 11.71
N ASP A 158 -4.01 -19.37 10.45
CA ASP A 158 -3.41 -20.10 9.31
C ASP A 158 -2.03 -19.53 8.95
N ALA A 159 -1.01 -19.97 9.69
CA ALA A 159 0.37 -19.58 9.44
C ALA A 159 0.85 -19.99 8.03
N THR A 160 0.27 -21.01 7.41
CA THR A 160 0.63 -21.43 6.05
C THR A 160 0.10 -20.43 5.04
N ARG A 161 -1.15 -20.01 5.15
CA ARG A 161 -1.72 -18.94 4.30
C ARG A 161 -0.98 -17.62 4.48
N LEU A 162 -0.64 -17.24 5.71
CA LEU A 162 0.14 -16.03 5.97
C LEU A 162 1.54 -16.08 5.34
N ARG A 163 2.23 -17.23 5.42
CA ARG A 163 3.51 -17.44 4.71
C ARG A 163 3.35 -17.35 3.19
N GLN A 164 2.26 -17.88 2.63
CA GLN A 164 2.00 -17.76 1.18
C GLN A 164 1.82 -16.31 0.75
N PHE A 165 1.05 -15.52 1.50
CA PHE A 165 0.93 -14.08 1.22
C PHE A 165 2.26 -13.35 1.38
N ALA A 166 3.04 -13.68 2.41
CA ALA A 166 4.37 -13.11 2.63
C ALA A 166 5.32 -13.41 1.46
N SER A 167 5.37 -14.66 0.99
CA SER A 167 6.17 -15.04 -0.18
C SER A 167 5.71 -14.35 -1.46
N ARG A 168 4.39 -14.24 -1.69
CA ARG A 168 3.85 -13.50 -2.85
C ARG A 168 4.18 -12.02 -2.78
N TYR A 169 4.07 -11.41 -1.60
CA TYR A 169 4.37 -9.99 -1.42
C TYR A 169 5.84 -9.69 -1.66
N ARG A 170 6.73 -10.54 -1.13
CA ARG A 170 8.17 -10.48 -1.42
C ARG A 170 8.43 -10.56 -2.92
N LEU A 171 7.91 -11.59 -3.60
CA LEU A 171 8.10 -11.77 -5.03
C LEU A 171 7.60 -10.56 -5.83
N LEU A 172 6.43 -10.02 -5.45
CA LEU A 172 5.87 -8.83 -6.07
C LEU A 172 6.82 -7.62 -5.94
N LEU A 173 7.35 -7.35 -4.75
CA LEU A 173 8.29 -6.23 -4.57
C LEU A 173 9.61 -6.45 -5.31
N GLU A 174 10.12 -7.69 -5.36
CA GLU A 174 11.29 -8.03 -6.17
C GLU A 174 11.01 -7.78 -7.67
N GLN A 175 9.85 -8.16 -8.18
CA GLN A 175 9.45 -7.90 -9.57
C GLN A 175 9.27 -6.42 -9.89
N ILE A 176 8.70 -5.64 -8.96
CA ILE A 176 8.59 -4.18 -9.09
C ILE A 176 9.99 -3.54 -9.11
N ARG A 177 10.86 -3.90 -8.15
CA ARG A 177 12.24 -3.40 -8.06
C ARG A 177 13.02 -3.70 -9.33
N ASP A 178 12.88 -4.92 -9.84
CA ASP A 178 13.59 -5.38 -11.04
C ASP A 178 12.90 -4.93 -12.34
N GLU A 179 11.84 -4.11 -12.25
CA GLU A 179 11.09 -3.57 -13.39
C GLU A 179 10.59 -4.68 -14.34
N SER A 180 10.27 -5.86 -13.78
CA SER A 180 9.90 -7.07 -14.50
C SER A 180 8.44 -7.49 -14.27
N LEU A 181 7.70 -6.74 -13.44
CA LEU A 181 6.29 -7.02 -13.16
C LEU A 181 5.44 -6.85 -14.43
N VAL A 182 4.78 -7.94 -14.83
CA VAL A 182 3.76 -7.94 -15.89
C VAL A 182 2.40 -8.12 -15.22
N ILE A 183 1.47 -7.21 -15.52
CA ILE A 183 0.12 -7.20 -14.95
C ILE A 183 -0.87 -7.40 -16.09
N ASP A 184 -1.75 -8.39 -15.96
CA ASP A 184 -2.91 -8.55 -16.83
C ASP A 184 -3.90 -7.39 -16.61
N GLU A 185 -4.44 -6.80 -17.67
CA GLU A 185 -5.41 -5.70 -17.57
C GLU A 185 -6.68 -6.09 -16.80
N SER A 186 -7.01 -7.38 -16.75
CA SER A 186 -8.11 -7.94 -15.97
C SER A 186 -7.77 -8.19 -14.49
N CYS A 187 -6.53 -7.96 -14.07
CA CYS A 187 -6.12 -8.21 -12.69
C CYS A 187 -6.75 -7.17 -11.73
N HIS A 188 -7.64 -7.64 -10.86
CA HIS A 188 -8.27 -6.80 -9.83
C HIS A 188 -7.46 -6.74 -8.54
N TYR A 189 -6.78 -7.83 -8.16
CA TYR A 189 -5.99 -7.94 -6.93
C TYR A 189 -4.69 -8.74 -7.19
N LEU A 190 -3.53 -8.17 -6.89
CA LEU A 190 -2.23 -8.82 -7.15
C LEU A 190 -2.00 -10.08 -6.29
N SER A 191 -2.69 -10.17 -5.15
CA SER A 191 -2.64 -11.35 -4.28
C SER A 191 -3.63 -12.45 -4.68
N HIS A 192 -4.62 -12.12 -5.52
CA HIS A 192 -5.69 -12.99 -6.01
C HIS A 192 -5.93 -12.75 -7.51
N PRO A 193 -4.99 -13.15 -8.39
CA PRO A 193 -5.08 -12.84 -9.81
C PRO A 193 -6.31 -13.45 -10.50
N GLU A 194 -6.91 -14.48 -9.92
CA GLU A 194 -8.12 -15.16 -10.41
C GLU A 194 -9.43 -14.57 -9.84
N ALA A 195 -9.36 -13.58 -8.94
CA ALA A 195 -10.57 -13.01 -8.34
C ALA A 195 -11.25 -12.04 -9.31
N GLU A 196 -12.54 -12.29 -9.56
CA GLU A 196 -13.40 -11.40 -10.35
C GLU A 196 -13.65 -10.06 -9.64
N ALA A 197 -13.99 -9.04 -10.45
CA ALA A 197 -14.20 -7.64 -10.04
C ALA A 197 -15.24 -7.47 -8.94
#